data_AF-A0A2N7YLS7-F1
#
_entry.id   AF-A0A2N7YLS7-F1
#
_cell.length_a   1.000
_cell.length_b   1.000
_cell.length_c   1.000
_cell.angle_alpha   90.00
_cell.angle_beta   90.00
_cell.angle_gamma   90.00
#
_symmetry.space_group_name_H-M   'P 1'
#
loop_
_entity.id
_entity.type
_entity.pdbx_description
1 polymer ?
#
loop_
_entity_poly.entity_id
_entity_poly.type
_entity_poly.pdbx_seq_one_letter_code
_entity_poly.pdbx_strand_id
1 'polypeptide(L)'
;MNDQPGLSQGGMSPEGKTNPVGILKPKLDPQDKNVLCSAICYCSSTPNISQDGKHLKQGCVAQRLGELDEILQRRSPYKPEVSYDMTKNPPQPILDSQTGNSPHGWIPGWINKYWNEDPEHPPFKPGKGMIRRPDVVIVKAASKPPTQDNIKQVVEMKFPPDPPKVEQAQDYAKIAGNKNKVVEMTSTECDCGQEHQQSNVPVEQLGWAAAIAGSVMFILTRGRSPRPMIPAY
;
A
#
# COMPACT_ATOMS: atom_id res chain seq x y z
N MET A 1 -43.24 69.75 -12.88
CA MET A 1 -42.05 69.20 -12.20
C MET A 1 -42.14 67.70 -12.34
N ASN A 2 -41.30 67.13 -13.20
CA ASN A 2 -41.20 65.69 -13.47
C ASN A 2 -40.08 65.14 -12.58
N ASP A 3 -40.41 64.24 -11.67
CA ASP A 3 -39.43 63.42 -10.96
C ASP A 3 -39.74 61.94 -11.22
N GLN A 4 -38.97 61.34 -12.13
CA GLN A 4 -38.82 59.88 -12.21
C GLN A 4 -37.66 59.45 -11.32
N PRO A 5 -37.80 58.42 -10.47
CA PRO A 5 -36.67 57.84 -9.75
C PRO A 5 -35.81 56.98 -10.69
N GLY A 6 -34.50 57.16 -10.58
CA GLY A 6 -33.48 56.47 -11.37
C GLY A 6 -33.43 54.95 -11.11
N LEU A 7 -33.36 54.20 -12.21
CA LEU A 7 -33.05 52.77 -12.23
C LEU A 7 -31.58 52.56 -11.82
N SER A 8 -31.35 51.93 -10.67
CA SER A 8 -30.04 51.42 -10.28
C SER A 8 -29.74 50.14 -11.07
N GLN A 9 -28.80 50.23 -11.98
CA GLN A 9 -28.31 49.12 -12.79
C GLN A 9 -27.21 48.39 -11.99
N GLY A 10 -27.59 47.30 -11.30
CA GLY A 10 -26.63 46.40 -10.65
C GLY A 10 -25.87 45.60 -11.71
N GLY A 11 -24.60 45.95 -11.94
CA GLY A 11 -23.71 45.23 -12.85
C GLY A 11 -23.35 43.85 -12.29
N MET A 12 -23.61 42.79 -13.06
CA MET A 12 -22.99 41.49 -12.84
C MET A 12 -21.60 41.50 -13.49
N SER A 13 -20.56 41.26 -12.70
CA SER A 13 -19.23 40.97 -13.22
C SER A 13 -19.25 39.57 -13.87
N PRO A 14 -18.86 39.40 -15.14
CA PRO A 14 -18.64 38.09 -15.71
C PRO A 14 -17.27 37.57 -15.24
N GLU A 15 -17.09 36.25 -15.27
CA GLU A 15 -15.82 35.52 -15.02
C GLU A 15 -15.57 35.09 -13.57
N GLY A 16 -16.57 34.45 -12.97
CA GLY A 16 -16.28 33.41 -11.98
C GLY A 16 -15.63 32.21 -12.66
N LYS A 17 -14.30 32.08 -12.60
CA LYS A 17 -13.64 30.78 -12.80
C LYS A 17 -14.12 29.85 -11.70
N THR A 18 -15.12 29.04 -11.98
CA THR A 18 -15.47 27.90 -11.14
C THR A 18 -14.30 26.91 -11.23
N ASN A 19 -13.43 26.90 -10.23
CA ASN A 19 -12.51 25.78 -10.05
C ASN A 19 -13.40 24.54 -9.96
N PRO A 20 -13.28 23.54 -10.86
CA PRO A 20 -13.99 22.30 -10.67
C PRO A 20 -13.52 21.75 -9.33
N VAL A 21 -14.40 21.74 -8.33
CA VAL A 21 -14.25 20.95 -7.11
C VAL A 21 -14.50 19.49 -7.51
N GLY A 22 -13.69 19.02 -8.46
CA GLY A 22 -13.56 17.63 -8.82
C GLY A 22 -12.63 17.03 -7.81
N ILE A 23 -13.20 16.28 -6.87
CA ILE A 23 -12.48 15.38 -5.98
C ILE A 23 -11.69 14.43 -6.88
N LEU A 24 -10.45 14.80 -7.23
CA LEU A 24 -9.57 13.92 -7.97
C LEU A 24 -9.39 12.69 -7.08
N LYS A 25 -9.87 11.54 -7.55
CA LYS A 25 -9.60 10.27 -6.87
C LYS A 25 -8.08 10.19 -6.65
N PRO A 26 -7.63 9.86 -5.45
CA PRO A 26 -6.20 9.71 -5.19
C PRO A 26 -5.62 8.67 -6.15
N LYS A 27 -4.46 8.98 -6.73
CA LYS A 27 -3.74 8.12 -7.67
C LYS A 27 -2.33 7.87 -7.17
N LEU A 28 -1.79 6.70 -7.49
CA LEU A 28 -0.37 6.43 -7.36
C LEU A 28 0.41 7.33 -8.33
N ASP A 29 1.62 7.74 -7.95
CA ASP A 29 2.54 8.27 -8.93
C ASP A 29 3.01 7.16 -9.89
N PRO A 30 3.56 7.53 -11.07
CA PRO A 30 3.91 6.54 -12.08
C PRO A 30 4.93 5.48 -11.64
N GLN A 31 5.85 5.82 -10.74
CA GLN A 31 6.89 4.91 -10.27
C GLN A 31 6.30 3.87 -9.31
N ASP A 32 5.53 4.33 -8.30
CA ASP A 32 4.81 3.44 -7.38
C ASP A 32 3.85 2.54 -8.18
N LYS A 33 3.14 3.12 -9.16
CA LYS A 33 2.23 2.36 -10.02
C LYS A 33 2.96 1.26 -10.78
N ASN A 34 4.12 1.54 -11.37
CA ASN A 34 4.88 0.53 -12.13
C ASN A 34 5.29 -0.65 -11.23
N VAL A 35 5.88 -0.36 -10.06
CA VAL A 35 6.30 -1.38 -9.11
C VAL A 35 5.13 -2.26 -8.65
N LEU A 36 4.02 -1.65 -8.26
CA LEU A 36 2.85 -2.39 -7.81
C LEU A 36 2.16 -3.14 -8.97
N CYS A 37 2.17 -2.59 -10.19
CA CYS A 37 1.68 -3.29 -11.37
C CYS A 37 2.53 -4.53 -11.71
N SER A 38 3.86 -4.47 -11.58
CA SER A 38 4.73 -5.64 -11.76
C SER A 38 4.37 -6.77 -10.77
N ALA A 39 4.07 -6.43 -9.51
CA ALA A 39 3.66 -7.42 -8.52
C ALA A 39 2.25 -7.97 -8.80
N ILE A 40 1.26 -7.10 -9.04
CA ILE A 40 -0.14 -7.51 -9.21
C ILE A 40 -0.34 -8.35 -10.49
N CYS A 41 0.37 -8.00 -11.57
CA CYS A 41 0.27 -8.72 -12.85
C CYS A 41 0.84 -10.13 -12.72
N TYR A 42 2.06 -10.26 -12.18
CA TYR A 42 2.66 -11.57 -11.90
C TYR A 42 1.76 -12.42 -11.01
N CYS A 43 1.26 -11.87 -9.90
CA CYS A 43 0.44 -12.62 -8.96
C CYS A 43 -0.98 -12.92 -9.46
N SER A 44 -1.45 -12.19 -10.48
CA SER A 44 -2.70 -12.52 -11.15
C SER A 44 -2.57 -13.79 -11.99
N SER A 45 -1.43 -14.00 -12.66
CA SER A 45 -1.14 -15.19 -13.47
C SER A 45 -0.51 -16.35 -12.70
N THR A 46 0.24 -16.05 -11.64
CA THR A 46 1.04 -17.02 -10.88
C THR A 46 0.82 -16.83 -9.38
N PRO A 47 -0.42 -17.04 -8.90
CA PRO A 47 -0.72 -16.89 -7.48
C PRO A 47 -0.06 -17.98 -6.64
N ASN A 48 0.20 -17.67 -5.38
CA ASN A 48 0.46 -18.70 -4.37
C ASN A 48 -0.79 -19.57 -4.22
N ILE A 49 -0.61 -20.87 -3.97
CA ILE A 49 -1.71 -21.83 -3.82
C ILE A 49 -1.76 -22.29 -2.37
N SER A 50 -2.91 -22.15 -1.71
CA SER A 50 -3.12 -22.68 -0.36
C SER A 50 -3.14 -24.20 -0.37
N GLN A 51 -3.03 -24.83 0.81
CA GLN A 51 -3.24 -26.28 0.95
C GLN A 51 -4.58 -26.74 0.35
N ASP A 52 -5.64 -25.93 0.52
CA ASP A 52 -6.98 -26.20 -0.05
C ASP A 52 -7.14 -25.80 -1.54
N GLY A 53 -6.06 -25.49 -2.26
CA GLY A 53 -6.09 -25.11 -3.68
C GLY A 53 -6.57 -23.68 -3.99
N LYS A 54 -6.80 -22.83 -2.98
CA LYS A 54 -7.22 -21.43 -3.19
C LYS A 54 -6.06 -20.58 -3.69
N HIS A 55 -6.35 -19.65 -4.59
CA HIS A 55 -5.38 -18.70 -5.11
C HIS A 55 -5.17 -17.54 -4.13
N LEU A 56 -3.98 -17.45 -3.55
CA LEU A 56 -3.56 -16.44 -2.58
C LEU A 56 -2.84 -15.28 -3.28
N LYS A 57 -3.57 -14.50 -4.09
CA LYS A 57 -3.01 -13.42 -4.91
C LYS A 57 -2.38 -12.30 -4.08
N GLN A 58 -3.06 -11.82 -3.03
CA GLN A 58 -2.52 -10.81 -2.11
C GLN A 58 -1.27 -11.31 -1.38
N GLY A 59 -1.27 -12.59 -0.94
CA GLY A 59 -0.09 -13.20 -0.33
C GLY A 59 1.11 -13.29 -1.28
N CYS A 60 0.87 -13.59 -2.56
CA CYS A 60 1.91 -13.52 -3.58
C CYS A 60 2.48 -12.10 -3.73
N VAL A 61 1.64 -11.07 -3.75
CA VAL A 61 2.10 -9.66 -3.83
C VAL A 61 2.98 -9.34 -2.62
N ALA A 62 2.51 -9.69 -1.42
CA ALA A 62 3.24 -9.45 -0.18
C ALA A 62 4.62 -10.12 -0.21
N GLN A 63 4.69 -11.37 -0.67
CA GLN A 63 5.95 -12.10 -0.84
C GLN A 63 6.89 -11.36 -1.79
N ARG A 64 6.43 -10.97 -2.98
CA ARG A 64 7.28 -10.29 -3.98
C ARG A 64 7.81 -8.94 -3.51
N LEU A 65 6.99 -8.17 -2.82
CA LEU A 65 7.42 -6.90 -2.22
C LEU A 65 8.36 -7.13 -1.03
N GLY A 66 8.20 -8.22 -0.29
CA GLY A 66 9.14 -8.68 0.73
C GLY A 66 10.50 -9.04 0.16
N GLU A 67 10.54 -9.83 -0.92
CA GLU A 67 11.76 -10.17 -1.66
C GLU A 67 12.47 -8.92 -2.19
N LEU A 68 11.72 -7.94 -2.70
CA LEU A 68 12.27 -6.63 -3.06
C LEU A 68 12.90 -5.93 -1.86
N ASP A 69 12.21 -5.90 -0.71
CA ASP A 69 12.74 -5.28 0.51
C ASP A 69 14.03 -5.98 1.00
N GLU A 70 14.12 -7.30 0.88
CA GLU A 70 15.33 -8.07 1.19
C GLU A 70 16.50 -7.70 0.27
N ILE A 71 16.27 -7.66 -1.05
CA ILE A 71 17.29 -7.25 -2.04
C ILE A 71 17.78 -5.82 -1.75
N LEU A 72 16.87 -4.95 -1.32
CA LEU A 72 17.17 -3.56 -0.95
C LEU A 72 17.68 -3.40 0.49
N GLN A 73 18.01 -4.49 1.19
CA GLN A 73 18.51 -4.47 2.56
C GLN A 73 17.57 -3.71 3.51
N ARG A 74 16.27 -4.03 3.43
CA ARG A 74 15.16 -3.42 4.18
C ARG A 74 14.86 -1.95 3.88
N ARG A 75 15.31 -1.46 2.72
CA ARG A 75 15.11 -0.07 2.27
C ARG A 75 14.03 0.10 1.21
N SER A 76 13.19 -0.90 0.95
CA SER A 76 12.02 -0.72 0.09
C SER A 76 11.04 0.24 0.76
N PRO A 77 10.48 1.24 0.04
CA PRO A 77 9.40 2.07 0.57
C PRO A 77 8.06 1.34 0.59
N TYR A 78 7.94 0.18 -0.08
CA TYR A 78 6.71 -0.60 -0.15
C TYR A 78 6.71 -1.62 0.99
N LYS A 79 5.90 -1.37 2.01
CA LYS A 79 5.78 -2.24 3.19
C LYS A 79 4.49 -3.08 3.06
N PRO A 80 4.60 -4.35 2.64
CA PRO A 80 3.42 -5.20 2.49
C PRO A 80 2.86 -5.62 3.85
N GLU A 81 1.54 -5.79 3.92
CA GLU A 81 0.84 -6.40 5.06
C GLU A 81 1.20 -5.85 6.46
N VAL A 82 1.45 -4.53 6.57
CA VAL A 82 1.63 -3.88 7.87
C VAL A 82 0.30 -3.90 8.63
N SER A 83 0.28 -4.52 9.80
CA SER A 83 -0.91 -4.49 10.67
C SER A 83 -0.88 -3.25 11.56
N TYR A 84 -2.05 -2.65 11.81
CA TYR A 84 -2.21 -1.49 12.67
C TYR A 84 -3.18 -1.79 13.79
N ASP A 85 -2.82 -1.35 14.99
CA ASP A 85 -3.74 -1.23 16.10
C ASP A 85 -4.60 0.04 15.89
N MET A 86 -5.90 -0.20 15.66
CA MET A 86 -6.90 0.82 15.39
C MET A 86 -7.49 1.43 16.66
N THR A 87 -7.12 0.93 17.84
CA THR A 87 -7.60 1.47 19.13
C THR A 87 -6.81 2.70 19.56
N LYS A 88 -5.61 2.90 18.99
CA LYS A 88 -4.78 4.08 19.18
C LYS A 88 -5.16 5.23 18.26
N ASN A 89 -4.84 6.46 18.69
CA ASN A 89 -5.03 7.67 17.91
C ASN A 89 -3.73 8.51 17.88
N PRO A 90 -2.99 8.56 16.75
CA PRO A 90 -3.29 7.88 15.49
C PRO A 90 -3.10 6.35 15.58
N PRO A 91 -3.70 5.55 14.67
CA PRO A 91 -3.48 4.11 14.60
C PRO A 91 -1.98 3.77 14.54
N GLN A 92 -1.55 2.79 15.34
CA GLN A 92 -0.12 2.47 15.50
C GLN A 92 0.26 1.21 14.71
N PRO A 93 1.36 1.24 13.94
CA PRO A 93 1.82 0.04 13.26
C PRO A 93 2.35 -0.99 14.25
N ILE A 94 1.99 -2.25 14.03
CA ILE A 94 2.47 -3.41 14.80
C ILE A 94 3.72 -3.94 14.10
N LEU A 95 4.88 -3.65 14.68
CA LEU A 95 6.18 -3.90 14.08
C LEU A 95 6.95 -5.01 14.80
N ASP A 96 7.89 -5.60 14.08
CA ASP A 96 8.87 -6.52 14.65
C ASP A 96 9.78 -5.76 15.63
N SER A 97 9.94 -6.31 16.84
CA SER A 97 10.66 -5.64 17.93
C SER A 97 12.17 -5.56 17.72
N GLN A 98 12.75 -6.39 16.85
CA GLN A 98 14.19 -6.37 16.57
C GLN A 98 14.54 -5.31 15.53
N THR A 99 13.70 -5.18 14.50
CA THR A 99 13.95 -4.24 13.40
C THR A 99 13.31 -2.88 13.60
N GLY A 100 12.24 -2.79 14.40
CA GLY A 100 11.51 -1.55 14.68
C GLY A 100 10.82 -0.90 13.47
N ASN A 101 10.99 -1.46 12.26
CA ASN A 101 10.53 -0.90 10.99
C ASN A 101 9.86 -1.95 10.08
N SER A 102 10.05 -3.25 10.34
CA SER A 102 9.41 -4.31 9.56
C SER A 102 8.06 -4.70 10.18
N PRO A 103 7.07 -5.12 9.38
CA PRO A 103 5.82 -5.68 9.90
C PRO A 103 6.07 -6.86 10.85
N HIS A 104 5.26 -6.98 11.90
CA HIS A 104 5.29 -8.17 12.75
C HIS A 104 4.68 -9.37 12.02
N GLY A 105 5.44 -10.46 11.88
CA GLY A 105 5.04 -11.61 11.05
C GLY A 105 3.87 -12.46 11.59
N TRP A 106 3.61 -12.43 12.90
CA TRP A 106 2.54 -13.25 13.51
C TRP A 106 1.66 -12.47 14.49
N ILE A 107 0.58 -11.89 13.96
CA ILE A 107 -0.34 -11.03 14.74
C ILE A 107 -1.10 -11.77 15.86
N PRO A 108 -1.59 -13.02 15.69
CA PRO A 108 -2.20 -13.75 16.79
C PRO A 108 -1.29 -13.89 18.02
N GLY A 109 -0.01 -14.18 17.80
CA GLY A 109 0.98 -14.23 18.88
C GLY A 109 1.23 -12.87 19.51
N TRP A 110 1.30 -11.81 18.70
CA TRP A 110 1.44 -10.44 19.19
C TRP A 110 0.26 -10.05 20.10
N ILE A 111 -0.99 -10.31 19.68
CA ILE A 111 -2.19 -10.03 20.49
C ILE A 111 -2.12 -10.79 21.81
N ASN A 112 -1.86 -12.10 21.76
CA ASN A 112 -1.83 -12.94 22.97
C ASN A 112 -0.78 -12.47 23.97
N LYS A 113 0.36 -11.96 23.49
CA LYS A 113 1.45 -11.50 24.33
C LYS A 113 1.24 -10.08 24.84
N TYR A 114 0.91 -9.13 23.97
CA TYR A 114 1.02 -7.70 24.29
C TYR A 114 -0.32 -6.98 24.43
N TRP A 115 -1.44 -7.53 23.96
CA TRP A 115 -2.70 -6.78 23.93
C TRP A 115 -3.15 -6.32 25.31
N ASN A 116 -3.06 -7.20 26.32
CA ASN A 116 -3.51 -6.89 27.68
C ASN A 116 -2.42 -6.23 28.53
N GLU A 117 -1.21 -6.03 28.01
CA GLU A 117 -0.14 -5.31 28.71
C GLU A 117 -0.37 -3.79 28.67
N ASP A 118 -1.13 -3.31 27.69
CA ASP A 118 -1.50 -1.90 27.55
C ASP A 118 -2.84 -1.64 28.27
N PRO A 119 -2.85 -0.84 29.35
CA PRO A 119 -4.06 -0.57 30.13
C PRO A 119 -5.10 0.28 29.37
N GLU A 120 -4.73 0.92 28.26
CA GLU A 120 -5.65 1.68 27.42
C GLU A 120 -6.41 0.79 26.44
N HIS A 121 -5.96 -0.46 26.22
CA HIS A 121 -6.66 -1.35 25.31
C HIS A 121 -8.00 -1.83 25.89
N PRO A 122 -9.08 -1.78 25.10
CA PRO A 122 -10.28 -2.53 25.44
C PRO A 122 -10.00 -4.04 25.31
N PRO A 123 -10.82 -4.91 25.92
CA PRO A 123 -10.73 -6.35 25.69
C PRO A 123 -10.75 -6.68 24.19
N PHE A 124 -9.80 -7.49 23.73
CA PHE A 124 -9.70 -7.83 22.30
C PHE A 124 -10.95 -8.56 21.82
N LYS A 125 -11.51 -8.11 20.70
CA LYS A 125 -12.68 -8.72 20.06
C LYS A 125 -12.35 -9.03 18.59
N PRO A 126 -12.14 -10.31 18.24
CA PRO A 126 -11.91 -10.71 16.85
C PRO A 126 -13.00 -10.19 15.91
N GLY A 127 -12.61 -9.77 14.71
CA GLY A 127 -13.55 -9.30 13.68
C GLY A 127 -14.18 -7.93 13.93
N LYS A 128 -13.87 -7.25 15.04
CA LYS A 128 -14.38 -5.89 15.33
C LYS A 128 -13.56 -4.75 14.73
N GLY A 129 -12.56 -5.07 13.90
CA GLY A 129 -11.71 -4.07 13.26
C GLY A 129 -10.70 -3.39 14.19
N MET A 130 -10.45 -3.97 15.37
CA MET A 130 -9.42 -3.49 16.30
C MET A 130 -8.01 -3.58 15.71
N ILE A 131 -7.80 -4.52 14.78
CA ILE A 131 -6.60 -4.60 13.96
C ILE A 131 -6.99 -4.56 12.49
N ARG A 132 -6.26 -3.77 11.71
CA ARG A 132 -6.43 -3.66 10.26
C ARG A 132 -5.10 -3.80 9.56
N ARG A 133 -5.12 -4.45 8.41
CA ARG A 133 -3.93 -4.73 7.61
C ARG A 133 -4.21 -4.35 6.16
N PRO A 134 -3.69 -3.22 5.66
CA PRO A 134 -3.70 -2.90 4.24
C PRO A 134 -2.79 -3.85 3.47
N ASP A 135 -3.03 -4.00 2.16
CA ASP A 135 -2.16 -4.80 1.30
C ASP A 135 -0.75 -4.22 1.21
N VAL A 136 -0.64 -2.90 0.98
CA VAL A 136 0.65 -2.20 0.92
C VAL A 136 0.56 -0.83 1.57
N VAL A 137 1.57 -0.49 2.36
CA VAL A 137 1.81 0.86 2.84
C VAL A 137 3.07 1.41 2.17
N ILE A 138 2.93 2.53 1.48
CA ILE A 138 4.06 3.24 0.86
C ILE A 138 4.53 4.31 1.84
N VAL A 139 5.80 4.27 2.23
CA VAL A 139 6.40 5.25 3.14
C VAL A 139 7.26 6.28 2.40
N LYS A 140 7.36 7.49 2.97
CA LYS A 140 8.22 8.56 2.46
C LYS A 140 9.70 8.27 2.70
N ALA A 141 10.02 7.71 3.87
CA ALA A 141 11.36 7.30 4.25
C ALA A 141 11.35 5.83 4.69
N ALA A 142 12.04 4.97 3.95
CA ALA A 142 12.08 3.52 4.18
C ALA A 142 12.74 3.11 5.51
N SER A 143 13.61 3.97 6.06
CA SER A 143 14.30 3.76 7.34
C SER A 143 13.49 4.15 8.57
N LYS A 144 12.25 4.60 8.38
CA LYS A 144 11.35 5.04 9.46
C LYS A 144 10.12 4.12 9.50
N PRO A 145 9.48 3.98 10.68
CA PRO A 145 8.29 3.17 10.80
C PRO A 145 7.16 3.76 9.94
N PRO A 146 6.18 2.94 9.51
CA PRO A 146 5.05 3.40 8.73
C PRO A 146 3.99 4.09 9.61
N THR A 147 4.40 5.10 10.38
CA THR A 147 3.52 5.98 11.15
C THR A 147 2.84 7.00 10.25
N GLN A 148 1.71 7.57 10.68
CA GLN A 148 0.87 8.48 9.88
C GLN A 148 1.65 9.64 9.21
N ASP A 149 2.67 10.18 9.87
CA ASP A 149 3.54 11.24 9.36
C ASP A 149 4.49 10.76 8.24
N ASN A 150 4.93 9.50 8.29
CA ASN A 150 5.80 8.87 7.31
C ASN A 150 5.03 8.16 6.19
N ILE A 151 3.73 7.89 6.34
CA ILE A 151 2.90 7.31 5.27
C ILE A 151 2.76 8.30 4.11
N LYS A 152 3.20 7.86 2.93
CA LYS A 152 2.93 8.49 1.63
C LYS A 152 1.53 8.11 1.18
N GLN A 153 1.25 6.81 1.02
CA GLN A 153 -0.04 6.28 0.59
C GLN A 153 -0.30 4.90 1.23
N VAL A 154 -1.58 4.56 1.41
CA VAL A 154 -2.06 3.22 1.76
C VAL A 154 -2.77 2.66 0.55
N VAL A 155 -2.38 1.47 0.12
CA VAL A 155 -2.88 0.84 -1.10
C VAL A 155 -3.63 -0.43 -0.74
N GLU A 156 -4.87 -0.52 -1.21
CA GLU A 156 -5.66 -1.74 -1.24
C GLU A 156 -5.64 -2.30 -2.66
N MET A 157 -5.20 -3.53 -2.81
CA MET A 157 -5.20 -4.22 -4.09
C MET A 157 -6.45 -5.08 -4.21
N LYS A 158 -7.11 -5.00 -5.38
CA LYS A 158 -8.27 -5.83 -5.69
C LYS A 158 -7.97 -6.71 -6.90
N PHE A 159 -8.34 -7.98 -6.77
CA PHE A 159 -8.34 -8.93 -7.87
C PHE A 159 -9.80 -9.22 -8.23
N PRO A 160 -10.30 -8.77 -9.41
CA PRO A 160 -11.67 -9.04 -9.80
C PRO A 160 -12.02 -10.53 -9.70
N PRO A 161 -13.23 -10.87 -9.22
CA PRO A 161 -14.41 -10.01 -9.05
C PRO A 161 -14.54 -9.33 -7.67
N ASP A 162 -13.50 -9.28 -6.83
CA ASP A 162 -13.60 -8.76 -5.46
C ASP A 162 -14.05 -7.28 -5.40
N PRO A 163 -15.19 -6.95 -4.76
CA PRO A 163 -15.69 -5.59 -4.74
C PRO A 163 -14.97 -4.71 -3.68
N PRO A 164 -14.97 -3.37 -3.89
CA PRO A 164 -14.55 -2.40 -2.89
C PRO A 164 -15.39 -2.51 -1.61
N LYS A 165 -14.76 -2.35 -0.43
CA LYS A 165 -15.46 -2.29 0.86
C LYS A 165 -15.31 -0.90 1.47
N VAL A 166 -16.42 -0.17 1.62
CA VAL A 166 -16.42 1.22 2.12
C VAL A 166 -15.81 1.32 3.53
N GLU A 167 -16.15 0.39 4.43
CA GLU A 167 -15.60 0.37 5.80
C GLU A 167 -14.08 0.23 5.81
N GLN A 168 -13.54 -0.59 4.91
CA GLN A 168 -12.10 -0.81 4.77
C GLN A 168 -11.39 0.47 4.33
N ALA A 169 -11.96 1.19 3.36
CA ALA A 169 -11.42 2.47 2.90
C ALA A 169 -11.41 3.55 4.02
N GLN A 170 -12.43 3.56 4.88
CA GLN A 170 -12.49 4.48 6.02
C GLN A 170 -11.43 4.16 7.07
N ASP A 171 -11.25 2.88 7.40
CA ASP A 171 -10.22 2.48 8.36
C ASP A 171 -8.80 2.77 7.82
N TYR A 172 -8.56 2.57 6.53
CA TYR A 172 -7.28 2.93 5.91
C TYR A 172 -7.08 4.44 5.81
N ALA A 173 -8.15 5.22 5.70
CA ALA A 173 -8.06 6.68 5.77
C ALA A 173 -7.64 7.15 7.17
N LYS A 174 -8.09 6.47 8.24
CA LYS A 174 -7.61 6.73 9.62
C LYS A 174 -6.13 6.39 9.75
N ILE A 175 -5.69 5.23 9.25
CA ILE A 175 -4.27 4.83 9.25
C ILE A 175 -3.42 5.88 8.50
N ALA A 176 -3.84 6.29 7.32
CA ALA A 176 -3.09 7.24 6.50
C ALA A 176 -3.17 8.69 7.02
N GLY A 177 -4.12 8.98 7.92
CA GLY A 177 -4.44 10.33 8.41
C GLY A 177 -5.20 11.19 7.43
N ASN A 178 -5.46 10.70 6.22
CA ASN A 178 -6.17 11.44 5.18
C ASN A 178 -6.71 10.46 4.13
N LYS A 179 -8.01 10.56 3.79
CA LYS A 179 -8.64 9.77 2.73
C LYS A 179 -7.98 9.93 1.36
N ASN A 180 -7.36 11.07 1.08
CA ASN A 180 -6.65 11.35 -0.18
C ASN A 180 -5.30 10.60 -0.28
N LYS A 181 -4.91 9.85 0.74
CA LYS A 181 -3.74 8.96 0.70
C LYS A 181 -4.12 7.49 0.51
N VAL A 182 -5.41 7.15 0.46
CA VAL A 182 -5.89 5.78 0.27
C VAL A 182 -6.16 5.55 -1.21
N VAL A 183 -5.47 4.60 -1.82
CA VAL A 183 -5.66 4.24 -3.23
C VAL A 183 -6.15 2.81 -3.30
N GLU A 184 -7.21 2.57 -4.07
CA GLU A 184 -7.56 1.24 -4.52
C GLU A 184 -6.92 1.04 -5.90
N MET A 185 -6.29 -0.12 -6.11
CA MET A 185 -5.77 -0.50 -7.42
C MET A 185 -6.27 -1.89 -7.81
N THR A 186 -6.69 -2.02 -9.06
CA THR A 186 -7.14 -3.30 -9.62
C THR A 186 -6.11 -3.85 -10.60
N SER A 187 -6.06 -5.17 -10.78
CA SER A 187 -5.19 -5.77 -11.80
C SER A 187 -5.53 -5.32 -13.23
N THR A 188 -6.75 -4.84 -13.47
CA THR A 188 -7.22 -4.32 -14.76
C THR A 188 -6.75 -2.90 -15.06
N GLU A 189 -6.29 -2.15 -14.06
CA GLU A 189 -5.66 -0.83 -14.25
C GLU A 189 -4.18 -0.92 -14.66
N CYS A 190 -3.66 -2.14 -14.70
CA CYS A 190 -2.34 -2.50 -15.17
C CYS A 190 -2.47 -3.24 -16.52
N ASP A 191 -1.62 -2.90 -17.48
CA ASP A 191 -1.58 -3.54 -18.81
C ASP A 191 -0.90 -4.92 -18.75
N CYS A 192 -1.41 -5.82 -17.89
CA CYS A 192 -0.79 -7.11 -17.58
C CYS A 192 -0.64 -8.07 -18.78
N GLY A 193 -1.22 -7.74 -19.94
CA GLY A 193 -1.13 -8.54 -21.16
C GLY A 193 0.07 -8.23 -22.07
N GLN A 194 0.87 -7.18 -21.77
CA GLN A 194 1.86 -6.64 -22.73
C GLN A 194 3.33 -6.91 -22.37
N GLU A 195 3.66 -7.41 -21.17
CA GLU A 195 5.07 -7.57 -20.78
C GLU A 195 5.43 -9.03 -20.50
N HIS A 196 6.59 -9.45 -21.00
CA HIS A 196 7.39 -10.52 -20.40
C HIS A 196 7.70 -10.09 -18.96
N GLN A 197 6.77 -10.38 -18.05
CA GLN A 197 6.85 -10.06 -16.63
C GLN A 197 8.11 -10.72 -16.07
N GLN A 198 9.20 -9.95 -16.01
CA GLN A 198 10.45 -10.43 -15.44
C GLN A 198 10.17 -10.87 -14.01
N SER A 199 10.85 -11.94 -13.58
CA SER A 199 10.64 -12.54 -12.26
C SER A 199 10.89 -11.59 -11.09
N ASN A 200 11.49 -10.43 -11.33
CA ASN A 200 11.96 -9.49 -10.31
C ASN A 200 11.28 -8.13 -10.46
N VAL A 201 10.92 -7.51 -9.34
CA VAL A 201 10.42 -6.13 -9.29
C VAL A 201 11.52 -5.17 -9.78
N PRO A 202 11.25 -4.16 -10.63
CA PRO A 202 12.29 -3.33 -11.24
C PRO A 202 13.04 -2.47 -10.21
N VAL A 203 14.16 -3.00 -9.72
CA VAL A 203 15.05 -2.33 -8.75
C VAL A 203 15.67 -1.06 -9.34
N GLU A 204 15.94 -1.05 -10.65
CA GLU A 204 16.57 0.07 -11.37
C GLU A 204 15.74 1.36 -11.34
N GLN A 205 14.41 1.24 -11.17
CA GLN A 205 13.51 2.39 -11.11
C GLN A 205 13.45 3.04 -9.73
N LEU A 206 14.09 2.48 -8.69
CA LEU A 206 13.98 2.95 -7.30
C LEU A 206 14.94 4.08 -6.91
N GLY A 207 15.55 4.75 -7.90
CA GLY A 207 16.44 5.88 -7.65
C GLY A 207 17.57 5.53 -6.67
N TRP A 208 18.02 6.48 -5.85
CA TRP A 208 19.14 6.38 -4.90
C TRP A 208 19.13 5.16 -3.95
N ALA A 209 18.04 4.38 -3.86
CA ALA A 209 18.00 3.09 -3.17
C ALA A 209 18.68 1.93 -3.94
N ALA A 210 18.86 2.06 -5.26
CA ALA A 210 19.32 1.00 -6.16
C ALA A 210 20.82 0.99 -6.46
N ALA A 211 21.58 2.03 -6.05
CA ALA A 211 22.97 2.23 -6.46
C ALA A 211 23.95 1.12 -6.06
N ILE A 212 23.54 0.18 -5.20
CA ILE A 212 24.39 -0.93 -4.70
C ILE A 212 23.92 -2.30 -5.23
N ALA A 213 22.70 -2.43 -5.76
CA ALA A 213 22.12 -3.74 -6.08
C ALA A 213 22.43 -4.24 -7.52
N GLY A 214 22.64 -3.34 -8.49
CA GLY A 214 22.77 -3.71 -9.90
C GLY A 214 24.02 -4.53 -10.26
N SER A 215 25.13 -4.34 -9.56
CA SER A 215 26.40 -4.99 -9.88
C SER A 215 26.54 -6.40 -9.29
N VAL A 216 25.82 -6.74 -8.23
CA VAL A 216 26.00 -8.02 -7.52
C VAL A 216 25.26 -9.18 -8.20
N MET A 217 24.05 -8.95 -8.73
CA MET A 217 23.24 -10.02 -9.34
C MET A 217 23.77 -10.54 -10.68
N PHE A 218 24.37 -9.68 -11.50
CA PHE A 218 24.95 -10.09 -12.79
C PHE A 218 26.25 -10.89 -12.62
N ILE A 219 27.03 -10.58 -11.58
CA ILE A 219 28.31 -11.25 -11.30
C ILE A 219 28.11 -12.61 -10.60
N LEU A 220 27.10 -12.74 -9.73
CA LEU A 220 26.86 -13.98 -9.00
C LEU A 220 26.12 -15.06 -9.81
N THR A 221 25.36 -14.71 -10.85
CA THR A 221 24.51 -15.69 -11.55
C THR A 221 25.10 -16.28 -12.83
N ARG A 222 26.19 -15.73 -13.42
CA ARG A 222 26.82 -16.24 -14.66
C ARG A 222 25.79 -16.82 -15.67
N GLY A 223 24.65 -16.15 -15.86
CA GLY A 223 23.60 -16.57 -16.80
C GLY A 223 22.84 -17.86 -16.47
N ARG A 224 22.81 -18.35 -15.22
CA ARG A 224 21.92 -19.45 -14.80
C ARG A 224 20.91 -18.98 -13.76
N SER A 225 19.63 -19.01 -14.14
CA SER A 225 18.49 -18.83 -13.26
C SER A 225 18.46 -19.90 -12.15
N PRO A 226 18.39 -19.53 -10.86
CA PRO A 226 18.22 -20.49 -9.78
C PRO A 226 16.91 -21.26 -9.96
N ARG A 227 16.96 -22.59 -9.81
CA ARG A 227 15.73 -23.39 -9.73
C ARG A 227 15.01 -23.05 -8.42
N PRO A 228 13.67 -22.99 -8.42
CA PRO A 228 12.93 -22.78 -7.19
C PRO A 228 13.19 -23.95 -6.23
N MET A 229 13.62 -23.64 -5.00
CA MET A 229 13.59 -24.60 -3.91
C MET A 229 12.14 -24.77 -3.49
N ILE A 230 11.61 -25.99 -3.65
CA ILE A 230 10.35 -26.41 -3.05
C ILE A 230 10.62 -26.59 -1.56
N PRO A 231 9.99 -25.85 -0.64
CA PRO A 231 10.09 -26.12 0.78
C PRO A 231 9.45 -27.47 1.07
N ALA A 232 10.18 -28.36 1.73
CA ALA A 232 9.59 -29.55 2.31
C ALA A 232 8.89 -29.16 3.62
N TYR A 233 7.55 -29.11 3.59
CA TYR A 233 6.69 -29.32 4.75
C TYR A 233 5.39 -29.97 4.29
#